data_AF-S7MRV7-F1
#
_entry.id   AF-S7MRV7-F1
#
_cell.length_a   1.000
_cell.length_b   1.000
_cell.length_c   1.000
_cell.angle_alpha   90.00
_cell.angle_beta   90.00
_cell.angle_gamma   90.00
#
_symmetry.space_group_name_H-M   'P 1'
#
loop_
_entity.id
_entity.type
_entity.pdbx_description
1 polymer ?
#
loop_
_entity_poly.entity_id
_entity_poly.type
_entity_poly.pdbx_seq_one_letter_code
_entity_poly.pdbx_strand_id
1 'polypeptide(L)'
;MLEMQQPCPPIPPAHPDVQLKNLPFYDVLDVLIEPTSLAQRSIEWSQEELFILTLTPQQVIEICISRIRLPDGGKNYRAQVQLRLCLAETSCPQKDGYLENLSIKVNGKLVPSSKYAPPPPPPNATIKQRCPGYTVNITSLVRLSSAVSNQISISWASNIGENYSMSAYLVRQLTSAMLLQRLKIKGIRDPDHSRARIKEIFTADLESEIVITDLAVSLMCPLGKMRLTNPCRAETCIHLQCFDAALYLQMNEKDPTWVCPVCKKEAAYESLILDGLLMEILNNCSDVDMIKFQKDGCWYPLRPNKEAKEGSSQQGTEIESSRVLQRTKNCSWILDPTIHTRVIVAPSKLSSEIPASQARKKKLDVTDLPTERSSDEEGGPPAKRR
;
A
#
# COMPACT_ATOMS: atom_id res chain seq x y z
N MET A 1 -23.22 25.44 -43.17
CA MET A 1 -22.28 24.67 -42.33
C MET A 1 -23.10 23.65 -41.57
N LEU A 2 -22.89 22.36 -41.81
CA LEU A 2 -23.56 21.29 -41.07
C LEU A 2 -22.95 21.27 -39.65
N GLU A 3 -23.75 21.56 -38.63
CA GLU A 3 -23.39 21.30 -37.24
C GLU A 3 -23.17 19.79 -37.10
N MET A 4 -21.92 19.39 -36.96
CA MET A 4 -21.59 18.04 -36.52
C MET A 4 -21.98 17.94 -35.04
N GLN A 5 -23.22 17.51 -34.77
CA GLN A 5 -23.60 17.03 -33.44
C GLN A 5 -22.62 15.93 -33.04
N GLN A 6 -21.79 16.20 -32.03
CA GLN A 6 -20.99 15.18 -31.39
C GLN A 6 -21.93 14.04 -30.96
N PRO A 7 -21.71 12.80 -31.42
CA PRO A 7 -22.55 11.70 -31.00
C PRO A 7 -22.42 11.56 -29.48
N CYS A 8 -23.56 11.50 -28.80
CA CYS A 8 -23.61 11.21 -27.37
C CYS A 8 -22.81 9.92 -27.12
N PRO A 9 -21.88 9.88 -26.16
CA PRO A 9 -21.14 8.67 -25.86
C PRO A 9 -22.11 7.51 -25.59
N PRO A 10 -21.75 6.27 -25.97
CA PRO A 10 -22.61 5.12 -25.74
C PRO A 10 -22.99 5.04 -24.27
N ILE A 11 -24.29 4.97 -24.00
CA ILE A 11 -24.83 4.93 -22.63
C ILE A 11 -24.28 3.65 -21.97
N PRO A 12 -23.51 3.77 -20.88
CA PRO A 12 -23.02 2.60 -20.16
C PRO A 12 -24.20 1.80 -19.60
N PRO A 13 -24.07 0.46 -19.45
CA PRO A 13 -25.13 -0.36 -18.87
C PRO A 13 -25.47 0.14 -17.47
N ALA A 14 -26.76 0.19 -17.13
CA ALA A 14 -27.20 0.72 -15.84
C ALA A 14 -26.54 0.00 -14.65
N HIS A 15 -26.38 -1.32 -14.75
CA HIS A 15 -25.67 -2.15 -13.78
C HIS A 15 -24.49 -2.83 -14.48
N PRO A 16 -23.28 -2.26 -14.42
CA PRO A 16 -22.10 -2.91 -14.95
C PRO A 16 -21.67 -4.03 -13.98
N ASP A 17 -21.16 -5.15 -14.49
CA ASP A 17 -20.59 -6.27 -13.70
C ASP A 17 -19.22 -5.90 -13.10
N VAL A 18 -19.13 -4.71 -12.51
CA VAL A 18 -17.91 -4.17 -11.91
C VAL A 18 -17.76 -4.77 -10.52
N GLN A 19 -16.56 -5.26 -10.24
CA GLN A 19 -16.19 -5.74 -8.93
C GLN A 19 -15.20 -4.79 -8.30
N LEU A 20 -15.42 -4.38 -7.06
CA LEU A 20 -14.47 -3.58 -6.30
C LEU A 20 -13.47 -4.48 -5.57
N LYS A 21 -12.22 -4.03 -5.45
CA LYS A 21 -11.22 -4.71 -4.62
C LYS A 21 -11.70 -4.75 -3.17
N ASN A 22 -11.40 -5.86 -2.50
CA ASN A 22 -11.68 -5.99 -1.08
C ASN A 22 -10.88 -4.97 -0.27
N LEU A 23 -11.47 -4.46 0.80
CA LEU A 23 -10.80 -3.56 1.73
C LEU A 23 -10.55 -4.32 3.04
N PRO A 24 -9.30 -4.60 3.41
CA PRO A 24 -9.01 -5.48 4.55
C PRO A 24 -9.69 -5.04 5.85
N PHE A 25 -9.83 -3.73 6.10
CA PHE A 25 -10.44 -3.21 7.32
C PHE A 25 -11.98 -3.18 7.33
N TYR A 26 -12.64 -3.72 6.32
CA TYR A 26 -14.10 -3.70 6.23
C TYR A 26 -14.63 -5.07 5.80
N ASP A 27 -15.44 -5.70 6.65
CA ASP A 27 -16.27 -6.83 6.21
C ASP A 27 -17.53 -6.28 5.54
N VAL A 28 -17.82 -6.72 4.33
CA VAL A 28 -19.11 -6.43 3.67
C VAL A 28 -20.19 -7.30 4.33
N LEU A 29 -21.18 -6.65 4.95
CA LEU A 29 -22.34 -7.32 5.54
C LEU A 29 -23.49 -7.42 4.55
N ASP A 30 -23.70 -6.38 3.73
CA ASP A 30 -24.76 -6.35 2.74
C ASP A 30 -24.45 -5.35 1.61
N VAL A 31 -25.02 -5.60 0.42
CA VAL A 31 -24.98 -4.67 -0.71
C VAL A 31 -26.27 -3.87 -0.70
N LEU A 32 -26.14 -2.57 -0.42
CA LEU A 32 -27.27 -1.67 -0.27
C LEU A 32 -27.70 -1.06 -1.60
N ILE A 33 -26.72 -0.77 -2.46
CA ILE A 33 -26.90 -0.33 -3.84
C ILE A 33 -25.85 -1.08 -4.65
N GLU A 34 -26.31 -1.91 -5.59
CA GLU A 34 -25.44 -2.61 -6.54
C GLU A 34 -24.61 -1.62 -7.37
N PRO A 35 -23.42 -2.02 -7.87
CA PRO A 35 -22.67 -1.21 -8.82
C PRO A 35 -23.57 -0.66 -9.92
N THR A 36 -23.69 0.66 -9.97
CA THR A 36 -24.59 1.38 -10.87
C THR A 36 -23.79 2.43 -11.62
N SER A 37 -23.88 2.41 -12.94
CA SER A 37 -23.15 3.35 -13.79
C SER A 37 -23.62 4.77 -13.54
N LEU A 38 -22.66 5.69 -13.42
CA LEU A 38 -22.89 7.12 -13.41
C LEU A 38 -23.02 7.58 -14.85
N ALA A 39 -24.27 7.74 -15.31
CA ALA A 39 -24.54 8.01 -16.72
C ALA A 39 -24.22 9.47 -17.08
N GLN A 40 -23.43 9.68 -18.13
CA GLN A 40 -23.30 11.00 -18.74
C GLN A 40 -24.55 11.28 -19.59
N ARG A 41 -25.47 12.09 -19.07
CA ARG A 41 -26.79 12.33 -19.69
C ARG A 41 -26.88 13.64 -20.46
N SER A 42 -25.92 14.54 -20.29
CA SER A 42 -25.89 15.83 -20.99
C SER A 42 -24.51 16.19 -21.52
N ILE A 43 -24.48 17.15 -22.46
CA ILE A 43 -23.25 17.80 -22.96
C ILE A 43 -22.66 18.75 -21.89
N GLU A 44 -23.41 19.02 -20.82
CA GLU A 44 -22.93 19.86 -19.74
C GLU A 44 -21.75 19.21 -19.01
N TRP A 45 -20.80 20.05 -18.63
CA TRP A 45 -19.64 19.66 -17.84
C TRP A 45 -20.04 19.01 -16.51
N SER A 46 -21.13 19.47 -15.89
CA SER A 46 -21.60 18.98 -14.58
C SER A 46 -22.71 17.97 -14.77
N GLN A 47 -22.56 16.79 -14.19
CA GLN A 47 -23.58 15.75 -14.14
C GLN A 47 -24.09 15.63 -12.70
N GLU A 48 -25.36 15.25 -12.54
CA GLU A 48 -25.95 14.91 -11.24
C GLU A 48 -26.82 13.66 -11.37
N GLU A 49 -26.62 12.71 -10.46
CA GLU A 49 -27.40 11.48 -10.40
C GLU A 49 -27.91 11.22 -8.98
N LEU A 50 -29.14 10.69 -8.91
CA LEU A 50 -29.86 10.49 -7.67
C LEU A 50 -30.11 9.02 -7.39
N PHE A 51 -29.76 8.60 -6.19
CA PHE A 51 -29.93 7.25 -5.69
C PHE A 51 -30.82 7.23 -4.46
N ILE A 52 -31.64 6.18 -4.35
CA ILE A 52 -32.53 5.96 -3.22
C ILE A 52 -32.11 4.70 -2.50
N LEU A 53 -31.93 4.82 -1.18
CA LEU A 53 -31.51 3.75 -0.28
C LEU A 53 -32.57 3.56 0.81
N THR A 54 -33.04 2.32 1.01
CA THR A 54 -33.91 1.98 2.15
C THR A 54 -33.23 0.91 2.99
N LEU A 55 -33.17 1.14 4.31
CA LEU A 55 -32.58 0.17 5.23
C LEU A 55 -33.63 -0.81 5.74
N THR A 56 -33.25 -2.08 5.89
CA THR A 56 -34.11 -3.07 6.57
C THR A 56 -34.05 -2.87 8.10
N PRO A 57 -35.06 -3.32 8.85
CA PRO A 57 -35.02 -3.26 10.32
C PRO A 57 -33.77 -3.91 10.93
N GLN A 58 -33.30 -5.02 10.33
CA GLN A 58 -32.09 -5.73 10.79
C GLN A 58 -30.82 -4.90 10.56
N GLN A 59 -30.68 -4.26 9.40
CA GLN A 59 -29.55 -3.37 9.11
C GLN A 59 -29.54 -2.16 10.06
N VAL A 60 -30.70 -1.58 10.38
CA VAL A 60 -30.82 -0.47 11.34
C VAL A 60 -30.35 -0.92 12.74
N ILE A 61 -30.81 -2.09 13.20
CA ILE A 61 -30.38 -2.66 14.49
C ILE A 61 -28.86 -2.85 14.50
N GLU A 62 -28.30 -3.47 13.46
CA GLU A 62 -26.86 -3.72 13.32
C GLU A 62 -26.04 -2.42 13.45
N ILE A 63 -26.44 -1.35 12.75
CA ILE A 63 -25.79 -0.04 12.89
C ILE A 63 -25.93 0.48 14.33
N CYS A 64 -27.14 0.48 14.89
CA CYS A 64 -27.41 1.04 16.20
C CYS A 64 -26.65 0.35 17.35
N ILE A 65 -26.55 -0.98 17.34
CA ILE A 65 -25.83 -1.74 18.38
C ILE A 65 -24.32 -1.57 18.27
N SER A 66 -23.81 -1.25 17.08
CA SER A 66 -22.37 -1.07 16.82
C SER A 66 -21.80 0.28 17.28
N ARG A 67 -22.58 1.07 18.01
CA ARG A 67 -22.24 2.43 18.43
C ARG A 67 -21.04 2.46 19.39
N ILE A 68 -19.99 3.16 18.98
CA ILE A 68 -18.82 3.49 19.79
C ILE A 68 -18.99 4.91 20.34
N ARG A 69 -18.75 5.09 21.64
CA ARG A 69 -18.63 6.42 22.24
C ARG A 69 -17.20 6.91 22.07
N LEU A 70 -17.02 8.00 21.34
CA LEU A 70 -15.72 8.67 21.25
C LEU A 70 -15.51 9.60 22.45
N PRO A 71 -14.24 9.87 22.84
CA PRO A 71 -13.92 10.76 23.96
C PRO A 71 -14.45 12.20 23.80
N ASP A 72 -14.64 12.66 22.56
CA ASP A 72 -15.16 13.98 22.20
C ASP A 72 -16.70 14.07 22.22
N GLY A 73 -17.40 13.00 22.63
CA GLY A 73 -18.86 12.91 22.59
C GLY A 73 -19.42 12.61 21.19
N GLY A 74 -18.57 12.44 20.19
CA GLY A 74 -18.93 12.02 18.84
C GLY A 74 -19.56 10.63 18.81
N LYS A 75 -20.52 10.44 17.92
CA LYS A 75 -21.10 9.11 17.62
C LYS A 75 -20.31 8.50 16.47
N ASN A 76 -19.60 7.41 16.74
CA ASN A 76 -19.03 6.56 15.69
C ASN A 76 -19.71 5.18 15.73
N TYR A 77 -19.74 4.47 14.61
CA TYR A 77 -20.37 3.16 14.49
C TYR A 77 -19.38 2.20 13.86
N ARG A 78 -19.29 0.95 14.36
CA ARG A 78 -18.47 -0.07 13.70
C ARG A 78 -19.15 -0.57 12.44
N ALA A 79 -20.48 -0.74 12.47
CA ALA A 79 -21.26 -1.01 11.27
C ALA A 79 -21.61 0.34 10.61
N GLN A 80 -21.24 0.47 9.34
CA GLN A 80 -21.26 1.74 8.61
C GLN A 80 -21.92 1.57 7.24
N VAL A 81 -22.57 2.63 6.78
CA VAL A 81 -23.00 2.77 5.37
C VAL A 81 -21.86 3.45 4.62
N GLN A 82 -21.28 2.75 3.66
CA GLN A 82 -20.10 3.16 2.92
C GLN A 82 -20.41 3.26 1.44
N LEU A 83 -20.12 4.41 0.84
CA LEU A 83 -20.15 4.59 -0.62
C LEU A 83 -18.78 4.30 -1.19
N ARG A 84 -18.77 3.64 -2.35
CA ARG A 84 -17.57 3.34 -3.11
C ARG A 84 -17.80 3.74 -4.57
N LEU A 85 -16.83 4.47 -5.12
CA LEU A 85 -16.82 4.92 -6.50
C LEU A 85 -15.60 4.34 -7.20
N CYS A 86 -15.75 3.94 -8.45
CA CYS A 86 -14.68 3.38 -9.26
C CYS A 86 -14.94 3.59 -10.75
N LEU A 87 -13.97 3.21 -11.59
CA LEU A 87 -14.18 3.14 -13.03
C LEU A 87 -15.18 2.02 -13.36
N ALA A 88 -16.03 2.22 -14.36
CA ALA A 88 -16.95 1.23 -14.86
C ALA A 88 -16.25 0.23 -15.79
N GLU A 89 -15.12 -0.32 -15.35
CA GLU A 89 -14.33 -1.32 -16.05
C GLU A 89 -14.54 -2.71 -15.45
N THR A 90 -14.80 -3.69 -16.32
CA THR A 90 -15.10 -5.08 -15.92
C THR A 90 -13.94 -6.04 -16.17
N SER A 91 -12.81 -5.54 -16.70
CA SER A 91 -11.63 -6.35 -17.03
C SER A 91 -10.92 -6.91 -15.79
N CYS A 92 -11.03 -6.22 -14.66
CA CYS A 92 -10.46 -6.63 -13.39
C CYS A 92 -11.18 -5.96 -12.20
N PRO A 93 -10.97 -6.46 -10.96
CA PRO A 93 -11.45 -5.79 -9.76
C PRO A 93 -10.84 -4.39 -9.61
N GLN A 94 -11.71 -3.39 -9.46
CA GLN A 94 -11.39 -1.98 -9.47
C GLN A 94 -10.97 -1.47 -8.09
N LYS A 95 -9.99 -0.56 -8.07
CA LYS A 95 -9.68 0.22 -6.86
C LYS A 95 -10.69 1.35 -6.71
N ASP A 96 -10.93 1.81 -5.49
CA ASP A 96 -11.69 3.03 -5.26
C ASP A 96 -11.00 4.20 -5.97
N GLY A 97 -11.78 4.94 -6.74
CA GLY A 97 -11.33 6.06 -7.56
C GLY A 97 -12.05 7.34 -7.19
N TYR A 98 -11.41 8.46 -7.50
CA TYR A 98 -11.98 9.81 -7.31
C TYR A 98 -12.53 10.33 -8.63
N LEU A 99 -13.65 11.06 -8.53
CA LEU A 99 -14.22 11.85 -9.62
C LEU A 99 -13.80 13.30 -9.47
N GLU A 100 -13.43 13.96 -10.57
CA GLU A 100 -13.16 15.39 -10.53
C GLU A 100 -14.41 16.18 -10.14
N ASN A 101 -14.23 17.14 -9.23
CA ASN A 101 -15.29 17.97 -8.67
C ASN A 101 -16.45 17.18 -8.04
N LEU A 102 -16.12 16.04 -7.41
CA LEU A 102 -17.09 15.21 -6.70
C LEU A 102 -17.77 15.96 -5.55
N SER A 103 -19.10 16.04 -5.62
CA SER A 103 -19.96 16.56 -4.57
C SER A 103 -21.00 15.49 -4.21
N ILE A 104 -21.08 15.14 -2.93
CA ILE A 104 -22.03 14.12 -2.44
C ILE A 104 -22.96 14.78 -1.44
N LYS A 105 -24.28 14.64 -1.65
CA LYS A 105 -25.33 15.07 -0.72
C LYS A 105 -26.13 13.87 -0.25
N VAL A 106 -26.33 13.75 1.06
CA VAL A 106 -27.16 12.71 1.68
C VAL A 106 -28.27 13.37 2.46
N ASN A 107 -29.53 13.08 2.10
CA ASN A 107 -30.73 13.67 2.68
C ASN A 107 -30.69 15.22 2.70
N GLY A 108 -30.19 15.82 1.62
CA GLY A 108 -30.03 17.27 1.47
C GLY A 108 -28.81 17.88 2.18
N LYS A 109 -28.03 17.09 2.93
CA LYS A 109 -26.80 17.55 3.63
C LYS A 109 -25.55 17.19 2.85
N LEU A 110 -24.65 18.15 2.67
CA LEU A 110 -23.38 17.95 1.99
C LEU A 110 -22.42 17.09 2.82
N VAL A 111 -21.78 16.10 2.21
CA VAL A 111 -20.66 15.37 2.79
C VAL A 111 -19.41 16.24 2.71
N PRO A 112 -18.67 16.48 3.82
CA PRO A 112 -17.44 17.26 3.77
C PRO A 112 -16.39 16.64 2.84
N SER A 113 -15.82 17.44 1.94
CA SER A 113 -14.79 16.98 0.99
C SER A 113 -13.56 16.39 1.67
N SER A 114 -13.21 16.83 2.88
CA SER A 114 -12.13 16.26 3.68
C SER A 114 -12.28 14.77 4.00
N LYS A 115 -13.48 14.19 3.82
CA LYS A 115 -13.74 12.77 4.06
C LYS A 115 -13.46 11.87 2.85
N TYR A 116 -13.25 12.44 1.66
CA TYR A 116 -13.14 11.66 0.42
C TYR A 116 -12.19 12.25 -0.62
N ALA A 117 -11.79 13.53 -0.49
CA ALA A 117 -10.81 14.15 -1.35
C ALA A 117 -9.40 13.99 -0.76
N PRO A 118 -8.38 13.65 -1.58
CA PRO A 118 -6.99 13.74 -1.14
C PRO A 118 -6.63 15.18 -0.74
N PRO A 119 -5.67 15.37 0.19
CA PRO A 119 -5.11 16.68 0.44
C PRO A 119 -4.51 17.25 -0.85
N PRO A 120 -4.60 18.57 -1.08
CA PRO A 120 -4.07 19.18 -2.30
C PRO A 120 -2.55 18.95 -2.40
N PRO A 121 -2.02 18.65 -3.61
CA PRO A 121 -0.59 18.47 -3.80
C PRO A 121 0.18 19.77 -3.53
N PRO A 122 1.46 19.69 -3.13
CA PRO A 122 2.31 20.86 -3.01
C PRO A 122 2.48 21.57 -4.37
N PRO A 123 2.76 22.89 -4.39
CA PRO A 123 2.68 23.74 -5.59
C PRO A 123 3.48 23.30 -6.82
N ASN A 124 4.49 22.44 -6.65
CA ASN A 124 5.44 22.05 -7.69
C ASN A 124 5.38 20.56 -8.10
N ALA A 125 4.39 19.80 -7.63
CA ALA A 125 4.19 18.43 -8.07
C ALA A 125 3.31 18.40 -9.32
N THR A 126 3.82 17.83 -10.42
CA THR A 126 3.01 17.52 -11.60
C THR A 126 1.80 16.70 -11.17
N ILE A 127 0.59 17.12 -11.55
CA ILE A 127 -0.68 16.45 -11.24
C ILE A 127 -0.72 15.11 -11.97
N LYS A 128 0.02 14.11 -11.46
CA LYS A 128 0.02 12.72 -11.90
C LYS A 128 0.28 11.82 -10.70
N GLN A 129 -0.65 11.88 -9.75
CA GLN A 129 -1.06 10.73 -8.96
C GLN A 129 -2.51 10.97 -8.56
N ARG A 130 -3.44 10.57 -9.45
CA ARG A 130 -4.87 10.52 -9.13
C ARG A 130 -5.07 9.43 -8.06
N CYS A 131 -5.11 9.92 -6.83
CA CYS A 131 -5.96 9.52 -5.70
C CYS A 131 -5.55 8.32 -4.82
N PRO A 132 -5.45 8.53 -3.50
CA PRO A 132 -5.78 7.50 -2.55
C PRO A 132 -7.29 7.24 -2.66
N GLY A 133 -7.64 5.98 -2.95
CA GLY A 133 -9.02 5.52 -3.03
C GLY A 133 -9.67 5.53 -1.65
N TYR A 134 -10.31 6.65 -1.30
CA TYR A 134 -11.06 6.74 -0.05
C TYR A 134 -12.51 6.38 -0.29
N THR A 135 -12.98 5.37 0.42
CA THR A 135 -14.40 5.12 0.59
C THR A 135 -15.06 6.25 1.37
N VAL A 136 -16.34 6.52 1.12
CA VAL A 136 -17.06 7.60 1.80
C VAL A 136 -18.00 7.03 2.85
N ASN A 137 -17.68 7.21 4.13
CA ASN A 137 -18.59 6.88 5.21
C ASN A 137 -19.69 7.94 5.36
N ILE A 138 -20.93 7.56 5.04
CA ILE A 138 -22.10 8.44 5.09
C ILE A 138 -23.03 8.15 6.27
N THR A 139 -22.68 7.21 7.15
CA THR A 139 -23.52 6.72 8.26
C THR A 139 -24.12 7.84 9.10
N SER A 140 -23.36 8.90 9.38
CA SER A 140 -23.83 10.03 10.19
C SER A 140 -24.93 10.88 9.55
N LEU A 141 -25.12 10.79 8.23
CA LEU A 141 -26.10 11.54 7.46
C LEU A 141 -27.30 10.70 7.05
N VAL A 142 -27.18 9.37 7.14
CA VAL A 142 -28.24 8.41 6.89
C VAL A 142 -29.27 8.45 8.02
N ARG A 143 -30.54 8.46 7.66
CA ARG A 143 -31.67 8.25 8.57
C ARG A 143 -31.71 6.77 8.93
N LEU A 144 -31.41 6.45 10.19
CA LEU A 144 -31.43 5.10 10.74
C LEU A 144 -32.87 4.68 11.07
N SER A 145 -33.69 4.50 10.03
CA SER A 145 -35.07 4.05 10.14
C SER A 145 -35.45 3.28 8.89
N SER A 146 -36.16 2.17 9.08
CA SER A 146 -36.67 1.35 7.98
C SER A 146 -37.96 1.88 7.36
N ALA A 147 -38.59 2.89 7.99
CA ALA A 147 -39.84 3.48 7.52
C ALA A 147 -39.63 4.64 6.53
N VAL A 148 -38.39 5.11 6.36
CA VAL A 148 -38.06 6.26 5.50
C VAL A 148 -36.90 5.91 4.58
N SER A 149 -36.99 6.35 3.34
CA SER A 149 -35.88 6.25 2.40
C SER A 149 -34.84 7.34 2.66
N ASN A 150 -33.62 7.03 2.24
CA ASN A 150 -32.47 7.92 2.19
C ASN A 150 -32.21 8.31 0.74
N GLN A 151 -31.95 9.59 0.52
CA GLN A 151 -31.67 10.14 -0.80
C GLN A 151 -30.19 10.51 -0.90
N ILE A 152 -29.50 10.03 -1.93
CA ILE A 152 -28.08 10.27 -2.17
C ILE A 152 -27.97 10.93 -3.54
N SER A 153 -27.56 12.20 -3.59
CA SER A 153 -27.25 12.92 -4.82
C SER A 153 -25.73 12.98 -4.98
N ILE A 154 -25.26 12.59 -6.16
CA ILE A 154 -23.85 12.63 -6.54
C ILE A 154 -23.73 13.56 -7.73
N SER A 155 -22.89 14.59 -7.61
CA SER A 155 -22.56 15.50 -8.71
C SER A 155 -21.07 15.39 -9.04
N TRP A 156 -20.72 15.36 -10.31
CA TRP A 156 -19.34 15.25 -10.77
C TRP A 156 -19.12 15.99 -12.09
N ALA A 157 -17.86 16.29 -12.40
CA ALA A 157 -17.47 16.77 -13.71
C ALA A 157 -17.26 15.59 -14.67
N SER A 158 -17.91 15.61 -15.83
CA SER A 158 -17.77 14.54 -16.82
C SER A 158 -16.46 14.66 -17.59
N ASN A 159 -15.69 13.58 -17.63
CA ASN A 159 -14.48 13.47 -18.44
C ASN A 159 -14.77 12.60 -19.66
N ILE A 160 -14.39 13.10 -20.84
CA ILE A 160 -14.59 12.38 -22.10
C ILE A 160 -13.78 11.07 -22.06
N GLY A 161 -14.47 9.94 -22.17
CA GLY A 161 -13.87 8.61 -22.29
C GLY A 161 -13.73 7.82 -20.99
N GLU A 162 -14.08 8.39 -19.84
CA GLU A 162 -14.08 7.68 -18.55
C GLU A 162 -15.52 7.46 -18.06
N ASN A 163 -15.94 6.21 -17.94
CA ASN A 163 -17.19 5.84 -17.31
C ASN A 163 -16.93 5.44 -15.86
N TYR A 164 -17.86 5.77 -14.97
CA TYR A 164 -17.73 5.53 -13.55
C TYR A 164 -18.92 4.76 -13.01
N SER A 165 -18.71 4.06 -11.89
CA SER A 165 -19.73 3.27 -11.20
C SER A 165 -19.72 3.61 -9.72
N MET A 166 -20.92 3.70 -9.14
CA MET A 166 -21.12 3.89 -7.70
C MET A 166 -21.86 2.71 -7.11
N SER A 167 -21.45 2.30 -5.91
CA SER A 167 -22.15 1.32 -5.10
C SER A 167 -22.17 1.73 -3.63
N ALA A 168 -23.13 1.19 -2.89
CA ALA A 168 -23.27 1.41 -1.45
C ALA A 168 -23.31 0.07 -0.71
N TYR A 169 -22.59 0.00 0.39
CA TYR A 169 -22.46 -1.21 1.19
C TYR A 169 -22.76 -0.94 2.66
N LEU A 170 -23.37 -1.92 3.32
CA LEU A 170 -23.32 -2.02 4.77
C LEU A 170 -22.07 -2.79 5.13
N VAL A 171 -21.15 -2.17 5.85
CA VAL A 171 -19.85 -2.77 6.19
C VAL A 171 -19.61 -2.76 7.69
N ARG A 172 -18.78 -3.68 8.19
CA ARG A 172 -18.27 -3.66 9.56
C ARG A 172 -16.78 -3.32 9.56
N GLN A 173 -16.44 -2.20 10.18
CA GLN A 173 -15.07 -1.75 10.36
C GLN A 173 -14.33 -2.64 11.39
N LEU A 174 -13.19 -3.17 10.96
CA LEU A 174 -12.29 -4.02 11.71
C LEU A 174 -11.14 -3.19 12.28
N THR A 175 -10.55 -3.68 13.37
CA THR A 175 -9.34 -3.08 13.94
C THR A 175 -8.09 -3.83 13.48
N SER A 176 -6.92 -3.20 13.60
CA SER A 176 -5.63 -3.86 13.39
C SER A 176 -5.48 -5.15 14.21
N ALA A 177 -5.98 -5.16 15.44
CA ALA A 177 -5.99 -6.35 16.29
C ALA A 177 -6.84 -7.49 15.69
N MET A 178 -8.01 -7.19 15.11
CA MET A 178 -8.84 -8.21 14.46
C MET A 178 -8.16 -8.76 13.20
N LEU A 179 -7.53 -7.90 12.39
CA LEU A 179 -6.77 -8.34 11.22
C LEU A 179 -5.53 -9.16 11.59
N LEU A 180 -4.88 -8.84 12.70
CA LEU A 180 -3.76 -9.63 13.21
C LEU A 180 -4.23 -11.03 13.62
N GLN A 181 -5.38 -11.14 14.30
CA GLN A 181 -5.96 -12.43 14.65
C GLN A 181 -6.29 -13.25 13.40
N ARG A 182 -6.92 -12.64 12.40
CA ARG A 182 -7.16 -13.30 11.10
C ARG A 182 -5.89 -13.75 10.41
N LEU A 183 -4.84 -12.94 10.45
CA LEU A 183 -3.53 -13.31 9.89
C LEU A 183 -2.91 -14.49 10.65
N LYS A 184 -3.06 -14.56 11.97
CA LYS A 184 -2.63 -15.72 12.78
C LYS A 184 -3.42 -16.98 12.45
N ILE A 185 -4.73 -16.85 12.24
CA ILE A 185 -5.62 -17.96 11.85
C ILE A 185 -5.29 -18.47 10.44
N LYS A 186 -4.90 -17.58 9.51
CA LYS A 186 -4.39 -17.96 8.17
C LYS A 186 -3.20 -18.91 8.27
N GLY A 187 -2.45 -18.85 9.38
CA GLY A 187 -1.38 -19.78 9.70
C GLY A 187 0.01 -19.16 9.54
N ILE A 188 0.98 -19.86 10.11
CA ILE A 188 2.40 -19.54 9.99
C ILE A 188 2.93 -20.27 8.75
N ARG A 189 3.67 -19.56 7.90
CA ARG A 189 4.30 -20.18 6.72
C ARG A 189 5.39 -21.13 7.18
N ASP A 190 5.42 -22.31 6.56
CA ASP A 190 6.39 -23.34 6.88
C ASP A 190 7.86 -22.82 6.80
N PRO A 191 8.69 -23.07 7.83
CA PRO A 191 10.08 -22.61 7.89
C PRO A 191 10.94 -22.99 6.67
N ASP A 192 10.65 -24.12 6.02
CA ASP A 192 11.45 -24.63 4.90
C ASP A 192 11.37 -23.71 3.69
N HIS A 193 10.30 -22.91 3.54
CA HIS A 193 10.24 -21.90 2.48
C HIS A 193 11.32 -20.83 2.65
N SER A 194 11.54 -20.38 3.89
CA SER A 194 12.59 -19.40 4.18
C SER A 194 13.97 -20.04 4.06
N ARG A 195 14.13 -21.31 4.46
CA ARG A 195 15.39 -22.07 4.25
C ARG A 195 15.70 -22.26 2.77
N ALA A 196 14.71 -22.59 1.94
CA ALA A 196 14.87 -22.71 0.50
C ALA A 196 15.31 -21.37 -0.12
N ARG A 197 14.66 -20.27 0.27
CA ARG A 197 15.05 -18.92 -0.16
C ARG A 197 16.48 -18.54 0.26
N ILE A 198 16.90 -18.92 1.48
CA ILE A 198 18.28 -18.71 1.93
C ILE A 198 19.25 -19.47 1.02
N LYS A 199 18.97 -20.75 0.72
CA LYS A 199 19.78 -21.55 -0.20
C LYS A 199 19.84 -20.92 -1.59
N GLU A 200 18.70 -20.48 -2.15
CA GLU A 200 18.64 -19.78 -3.44
C GLU A 200 19.52 -18.53 -3.47
N ILE A 201 19.50 -17.71 -2.41
CA ILE A 201 20.35 -16.52 -2.28
C ILE A 201 21.83 -16.91 -2.32
N PHE A 202 22.22 -18.02 -1.68
CA PHE A 202 23.58 -18.52 -1.67
C PHE A 202 23.99 -19.29 -2.94
N THR A 203 23.05 -19.76 -3.77
CA THR A 203 23.32 -20.49 -5.02
C THR A 203 23.26 -19.62 -6.27
N ALA A 204 22.43 -18.56 -6.28
CA ALA A 204 22.41 -17.55 -7.35
C ALA A 204 23.77 -16.85 -7.53
N ASP A 205 24.61 -16.99 -6.51
CA ASP A 205 26.03 -16.66 -6.44
C ASP A 205 26.87 -17.34 -7.54
N LEU A 206 26.60 -18.60 -7.90
CA LEU A 206 27.45 -19.38 -8.81
C LEU A 206 27.52 -18.85 -10.26
N GLU A 207 26.56 -17.99 -10.66
CA GLU A 207 26.52 -17.34 -11.98
C GLU A 207 26.92 -15.85 -11.92
N SER A 208 27.23 -15.32 -10.72
CA SER A 208 27.54 -13.91 -10.49
C SER A 208 28.98 -13.71 -10.01
N GLU A 209 29.63 -12.59 -10.37
CA GLU A 209 31.00 -12.28 -9.90
C GLU A 209 31.08 -12.02 -8.37
N ILE A 210 29.94 -11.91 -7.69
CA ILE A 210 29.86 -11.50 -6.27
C ILE A 210 29.40 -12.68 -5.41
N VAL A 211 30.33 -13.20 -4.60
CA VAL A 211 30.06 -14.27 -3.66
C VAL A 211 29.40 -13.76 -2.39
N ILE A 212 28.18 -14.22 -2.10
CA ILE A 212 27.52 -13.98 -0.82
C ILE A 212 28.05 -15.03 0.15
N THR A 213 29.01 -14.63 0.99
CA THR A 213 29.56 -15.50 2.03
C THR A 213 28.65 -15.54 3.25
N ASP A 214 27.97 -14.43 3.54
CA ASP A 214 27.32 -14.16 4.81
C ASP A 214 25.98 -13.44 4.63
N LEU A 215 24.91 -13.97 5.23
CA LEU A 215 23.57 -13.39 5.16
C LEU A 215 23.07 -13.06 6.56
N ALA A 216 23.12 -11.78 6.93
CA ALA A 216 22.65 -11.30 8.23
C ALA A 216 21.21 -10.79 8.17
N VAL A 217 20.42 -11.08 9.21
CA VAL A 217 19.04 -10.62 9.36
C VAL A 217 18.85 -10.08 10.78
N SER A 218 18.13 -8.96 10.92
CA SER A 218 17.79 -8.42 12.22
C SER A 218 16.50 -9.04 12.77
N LEU A 219 16.52 -9.38 14.06
CA LEU A 219 15.36 -9.77 14.86
C LEU A 219 14.57 -8.56 15.38
N MET A 220 14.99 -7.34 15.00
CA MET A 220 14.33 -6.09 15.34
C MET A 220 13.44 -5.62 14.19
N CYS A 221 12.26 -5.12 14.55
CA CYS A 221 11.32 -4.56 13.60
C CYS A 221 11.90 -3.26 12.99
N PRO A 222 12.03 -3.15 11.66
CA PRO A 222 12.56 -1.95 11.02
C PRO A 222 11.65 -0.73 11.21
N LEU A 223 10.35 -0.95 11.43
CA LEU A 223 9.35 0.09 11.72
C LEU A 223 9.41 0.55 13.18
N GLY A 224 9.34 -0.39 14.12
CA GLY A 224 9.15 -0.08 15.54
C GLY A 224 10.44 0.03 16.35
N LYS A 225 11.59 -0.35 15.77
CA LYS A 225 12.89 -0.46 16.49
C LYS A 225 12.82 -1.31 17.77
N MET A 226 11.82 -2.19 17.84
CA MET A 226 11.58 -3.14 18.91
C MET A 226 11.70 -4.56 18.38
N ARG A 227 11.95 -5.51 19.27
CA ARG A 227 12.05 -6.93 18.91
C ARG A 227 10.77 -7.41 18.23
N LEU A 228 10.92 -8.16 17.15
CA LEU A 228 9.79 -8.75 16.43
C LEU A 228 9.00 -9.68 17.35
N THR A 229 7.68 -9.53 17.34
CA THR A 229 6.75 -10.44 18.02
C THR A 229 5.96 -11.27 16.99
N ASN A 230 5.60 -10.64 15.86
CA ASN A 230 4.88 -11.28 14.77
C ASN A 230 5.69 -11.07 13.47
N PRO A 231 6.77 -11.84 13.23
CA PRO A 231 7.62 -11.67 12.05
C PRO A 231 6.81 -11.88 10.78
N CYS A 232 6.66 -10.81 10.01
CA CYS A 232 5.78 -10.76 8.85
C CYS A 232 6.49 -10.13 7.65
N ARG A 233 6.12 -10.59 6.46
CA ARG A 233 6.45 -9.97 5.17
C ARG A 233 5.37 -10.32 4.15
N ALA A 234 5.36 -9.68 2.99
CA ALA A 234 4.55 -10.15 1.88
C ALA A 234 5.24 -11.33 1.19
N GLU A 235 4.46 -12.27 0.67
CA GLU A 235 4.97 -13.42 -0.09
C GLU A 235 5.80 -12.98 -1.32
N THR A 236 5.45 -11.85 -1.91
CA THR A 236 6.13 -11.24 -3.06
C THR A 236 7.44 -10.52 -2.68
N CYS A 237 7.73 -10.33 -1.39
CA CYS A 237 8.96 -9.68 -0.95
C CYS A 237 10.19 -10.57 -1.20
N ILE A 238 11.21 -10.01 -1.87
CA ILE A 238 12.41 -10.77 -2.18
C ILE A 238 13.44 -10.89 -1.04
N HIS A 239 13.30 -10.07 0.01
CA HIS A 239 14.18 -10.06 1.17
C HIS A 239 13.72 -11.04 2.26
N LEU A 240 14.63 -11.41 3.16
CA LEU A 240 14.34 -12.21 4.36
C LEU A 240 13.93 -11.35 5.57
N GLN A 241 14.35 -10.08 5.61
CA GLN A 241 14.04 -9.20 6.73
C GLN A 241 12.53 -9.08 6.93
N CYS A 242 12.05 -9.45 8.12
CA CYS A 242 10.66 -9.30 8.50
C CYS A 242 10.40 -7.94 9.17
N PHE A 243 9.15 -7.52 9.15
CA PHE A 243 8.61 -6.45 9.98
C PHE A 243 7.54 -6.99 10.92
N ASP A 244 7.19 -6.25 11.97
CA ASP A 244 6.18 -6.70 12.92
C ASP A 244 4.77 -6.49 12.35
N ALA A 245 4.00 -7.58 12.25
CA ALA A 245 2.64 -7.53 11.70
C ALA A 245 1.71 -6.60 12.48
N ALA A 246 1.80 -6.57 13.81
CA ALA A 246 0.88 -5.79 14.63
C ALA A 246 1.07 -4.30 14.36
N LEU A 247 2.33 -3.84 14.36
CA LEU A 247 2.66 -2.45 14.07
C LEU A 247 2.32 -2.08 12.61
N TYR A 248 2.60 -2.98 11.66
CA TYR A 248 2.27 -2.76 10.26
C TYR A 248 0.77 -2.57 10.03
N LEU A 249 -0.06 -3.39 10.68
CA LEU A 249 -1.52 -3.27 10.60
C LEU A 249 -2.03 -2.00 11.30
N GLN A 250 -1.44 -1.60 12.44
CA GLN A 250 -1.78 -0.33 13.10
C GLN A 250 -1.49 0.90 12.24
N MET A 251 -0.40 0.88 11.47
CA MET A 251 -0.10 1.95 10.52
C MET A 251 -1.14 2.00 9.40
N ASN A 252 -1.47 0.84 8.80
CA ASN A 252 -2.45 0.76 7.72
C ASN A 252 -3.90 1.02 8.17
N GLU A 253 -4.21 0.83 9.45
CA GLU A 253 -5.51 1.21 10.02
C GLU A 253 -5.70 2.73 10.02
N LYS A 254 -4.60 3.50 10.17
CA LYS A 254 -4.61 4.97 10.10
C LYS A 254 -4.51 5.49 8.67
N ASP A 255 -3.57 4.94 7.90
CA ASP A 255 -3.30 5.32 6.52
C ASP A 255 -2.97 4.07 5.68
N PRO A 256 -3.95 3.50 4.95
CA PRO A 256 -3.87 2.20 4.29
C PRO A 256 -3.02 2.26 2.99
N THR A 257 -1.72 2.48 3.14
CA THR A 257 -0.76 2.54 2.02
C THR A 257 -0.39 1.17 1.46
N TRP A 258 -0.40 0.13 2.31
CA TRP A 258 -0.03 -1.26 1.99
C TRP A 258 1.35 -1.38 1.30
N VAL A 259 2.33 -0.61 1.77
CA VAL A 259 3.70 -0.61 1.26
C VAL A 259 4.65 -1.31 2.22
N CYS A 260 5.48 -2.23 1.72
CA CYS A 260 6.48 -2.92 2.53
C CYS A 260 7.50 -1.91 3.11
N PRO A 261 7.74 -1.89 4.43
CA PRO A 261 8.68 -0.95 5.04
C PRO A 261 10.15 -1.21 4.67
N VAL A 262 10.48 -2.44 4.25
CA VAL A 262 11.84 -2.87 3.89
C VAL A 262 12.15 -2.54 2.43
N CYS A 263 11.36 -3.05 1.47
CA CYS A 263 11.67 -2.92 0.04
C CYS A 263 10.80 -1.90 -0.71
N LYS A 264 9.85 -1.25 -0.05
CA LYS A 264 8.93 -0.24 -0.62
C LYS A 264 8.04 -0.75 -1.77
N LYS A 265 7.95 -2.06 -1.99
CA LYS A 265 6.99 -2.69 -2.90
C LYS A 265 5.63 -2.90 -2.24
N GLU A 266 4.59 -3.16 -3.05
CA GLU A 266 3.25 -3.49 -2.56
C GLU A 266 3.29 -4.72 -1.64
N ALA A 267 2.60 -4.61 -0.51
CA ALA A 267 2.46 -5.62 0.53
C ALA A 267 1.00 -5.63 1.05
N ALA A 268 0.07 -5.88 0.13
CA ALA A 268 -1.35 -6.00 0.42
C ALA A 268 -1.62 -7.06 1.51
N TYR A 269 -2.65 -6.85 2.31
CA TYR A 269 -3.00 -7.72 3.44
C TYR A 269 -3.09 -9.21 3.05
N GLU A 270 -3.69 -9.49 1.90
CA GLU A 270 -3.91 -10.84 1.36
C GLU A 270 -2.58 -11.57 1.11
N SER A 271 -1.54 -10.83 0.75
CA SER A 271 -0.19 -11.35 0.47
C SER A 271 0.68 -11.51 1.73
N LEU A 272 0.23 -11.03 2.89
CA LEU A 272 1.00 -11.14 4.12
C LEU A 272 1.11 -12.59 4.58
N ILE A 273 2.31 -12.95 5.03
CA ILE A 273 2.63 -14.23 5.65
C ILE A 273 3.38 -13.98 6.97
N LEU A 274 3.14 -14.85 7.95
CA LEU A 274 3.96 -14.95 9.16
C LEU A 274 5.10 -15.93 8.87
N ASP A 275 6.35 -15.51 9.06
CA ASP A 275 7.52 -16.30 8.69
C ASP A 275 7.88 -17.31 9.79
N GLY A 276 7.68 -18.60 9.52
CA GLY A 276 7.89 -19.66 10.51
C GLY A 276 9.33 -19.79 10.95
N LEU A 277 10.30 -19.61 10.06
CA LEU A 277 11.72 -19.71 10.41
C LEU A 277 12.11 -18.60 11.39
N LEU A 278 11.72 -17.35 11.11
CA LEU A 278 12.02 -16.26 12.05
C LEU A 278 11.23 -16.41 13.35
N MET A 279 10.02 -16.97 13.33
CA MET A 279 9.26 -17.28 14.54
C MET A 279 10.00 -18.30 15.43
N GLU A 280 10.52 -19.39 14.84
CA GLU A 280 11.35 -20.38 15.56
C GLU A 280 12.59 -19.73 16.18
N ILE A 281 13.29 -18.88 15.42
CA ILE A 281 14.51 -18.23 15.89
C ILE A 281 14.21 -17.26 17.03
N LEU A 282 13.15 -16.46 16.91
CA LEU A 282 12.73 -15.52 17.94
C LEU A 282 12.39 -16.22 19.26
N ASN A 283 11.80 -17.42 19.20
CA ASN A 283 11.49 -18.25 20.37
C ASN A 283 12.73 -18.88 21.01
N ASN A 284 13.77 -19.17 20.22
CA ASN A 284 14.98 -19.85 20.68
C ASN A 284 16.11 -18.91 21.14
N CYS A 285 16.08 -17.62 20.80
CA CYS A 285 17.19 -16.72 21.07
C CYS A 285 16.71 -15.31 21.43
N SER A 286 16.58 -15.00 22.71
CA SER A 286 16.04 -13.73 23.22
C SER A 286 17.08 -12.62 23.44
N ASP A 287 18.37 -12.94 23.38
CA ASP A 287 19.48 -12.12 23.86
C ASP A 287 20.25 -11.38 22.77
N VAL A 288 19.85 -11.52 21.49
CA VAL A 288 20.48 -10.84 20.36
C VAL A 288 19.49 -10.19 19.42
N ASP A 289 19.96 -9.16 18.74
CA ASP A 289 19.20 -8.36 17.78
C ASP A 289 19.45 -8.77 16.32
N MET A 290 20.49 -9.56 16.06
CA MET A 290 20.89 -9.99 14.73
C MET A 290 21.35 -11.44 14.72
N ILE A 291 21.06 -12.11 13.61
CA ILE A 291 21.50 -13.47 13.32
C ILE A 291 22.20 -13.50 11.97
N LYS A 292 23.03 -14.51 11.77
CA LYS A 292 23.74 -14.77 10.53
C LYS A 292 23.41 -16.18 10.03
N PHE A 293 22.94 -16.29 8.80
CA PHE A 293 22.69 -17.55 8.11
C PHE A 293 23.93 -18.02 7.35
N GLN A 294 24.09 -19.34 7.25
CA GLN A 294 25.09 -20.03 6.44
C GLN A 294 24.45 -20.78 5.26
N LYS A 295 25.28 -21.22 4.30
CA LYS A 295 24.85 -21.91 3.06
C LYS A 295 24.05 -23.20 3.32
N ASP A 296 24.35 -23.88 4.42
CA ASP A 296 23.65 -25.10 4.86
C ASP A 296 22.27 -24.83 5.49
N GLY A 297 21.91 -23.55 5.71
CA GLY A 297 20.68 -23.12 6.36
C GLY A 297 20.77 -23.06 7.89
N CYS A 298 21.95 -23.31 8.47
CA CYS A 298 22.20 -23.06 9.89
C CYS A 298 22.26 -21.54 10.15
N TRP A 299 21.97 -21.15 11.39
CA TRP A 299 22.02 -19.76 11.82
C TRP A 299 22.74 -19.63 13.17
N TYR A 300 23.37 -18.48 13.38
CA TYR A 300 24.10 -18.18 14.61
C TYR A 300 23.80 -16.76 15.09
N PRO A 301 23.69 -16.54 16.42
CA PRO A 301 23.50 -15.22 16.99
C PRO A 301 24.73 -14.33 16.78
N LEU A 302 24.53 -13.11 16.28
CA LEU A 302 25.60 -12.10 16.20
C LEU A 302 25.66 -11.34 17.51
N ARG A 303 26.58 -11.73 18.38
CA ARG A 303 26.85 -11.01 19.63
C ARG A 303 27.90 -9.93 19.37
N PRO A 304 27.69 -8.67 19.82
CA PRO A 304 28.75 -7.69 19.84
C PRO A 304 29.92 -8.25 20.64
N ASN A 305 31.12 -8.24 20.05
CA ASN A 305 32.31 -8.70 20.74
C ASN A 305 32.51 -7.79 21.97
N LYS A 306 32.30 -8.31 23.18
CA LYS A 306 32.85 -7.64 24.37
C LYS A 306 34.34 -7.78 24.21
N GLU A 307 35.00 -6.67 23.86
CA GLU A 307 36.44 -6.61 23.66
C GLU A 307 37.16 -7.46 24.71
N ALA A 308 38.04 -8.34 24.23
CA ALA A 308 39.04 -8.98 25.03
C ALA A 308 39.89 -7.88 25.69
N LYS A 309 39.50 -7.48 26.91
CA LYS A 309 40.41 -6.83 27.84
C LYS A 309 41.13 -7.93 28.60
N GLU A 310 42.41 -7.98 28.31
CA GLU A 310 43.43 -8.80 28.94
C GLU A 310 43.34 -8.76 30.47
N GLY A 311 43.66 -9.91 31.05
CA GLY A 311 43.81 -10.12 32.47
C GLY A 311 44.25 -11.55 32.71
N SER A 312 45.38 -11.96 32.13
CA SER A 312 46.00 -13.23 32.48
C SER A 312 46.41 -13.17 33.96
N SER A 313 45.78 -13.99 34.80
CA SER A 313 46.39 -14.53 36.00
C SER A 313 45.53 -15.64 36.59
N GLN A 314 46.25 -16.70 37.00
CA GLN A 314 45.86 -17.84 37.83
C GLN A 314 45.32 -19.05 37.04
N GLN A 315 46.19 -20.04 36.82
CA GLN A 315 46.46 -21.17 37.71
C GLN A 315 45.24 -22.06 37.87
N GLY A 316 45.38 -23.28 37.34
CA GLY A 316 44.34 -24.29 37.38
C GLY A 316 44.15 -24.92 38.75
N THR A 317 42.94 -25.42 38.94
CA THR A 317 42.64 -26.61 39.75
C THR A 317 41.40 -27.25 39.15
N GLU A 318 41.54 -28.50 38.74
CA GLU A 318 40.44 -29.42 38.39
C GLU A 318 39.62 -29.73 39.64
N ILE A 319 38.29 -29.63 39.56
CA ILE A 319 37.37 -30.49 40.32
C ILE A 319 36.17 -30.83 39.43
N GLU A 320 35.97 -32.12 39.26
CA GLU A 320 34.91 -32.79 38.51
C GLU A 320 33.61 -32.85 39.33
N SER A 321 32.46 -32.57 38.71
CA SER A 321 31.16 -33.03 39.19
C SER A 321 30.18 -33.15 38.03
N SER A 322 29.90 -34.40 37.67
CA SER A 322 29.01 -34.85 36.60
C SER A 322 27.54 -34.50 36.89
N ARG A 323 26.85 -33.84 35.95
CA ARG A 323 25.40 -34.04 35.70
C ARG A 323 25.11 -33.93 34.21
N VAL A 324 24.51 -35.00 33.69
CA VAL A 324 24.15 -35.25 32.29
C VAL A 324 23.16 -34.20 31.79
N LEU A 325 23.53 -33.48 30.72
CA LEU A 325 22.60 -32.65 29.94
C LEU A 325 22.64 -33.10 28.47
N GLN A 326 21.45 -33.27 27.90
CA GLN A 326 21.21 -33.74 26.54
C GLN A 326 21.88 -32.83 25.51
N ARG A 327 22.47 -33.49 24.52
CA ARG A 327 23.43 -32.98 23.54
C ARG A 327 22.72 -32.19 22.43
N THR A 328 22.55 -30.89 22.62
CA THR A 328 22.41 -29.95 21.50
C THR A 328 23.81 -29.71 20.92
N LYS A 329 23.96 -29.89 19.60
CA LYS A 329 25.21 -29.63 18.88
C LYS A 329 25.46 -28.11 18.83
N ASN A 330 26.00 -27.55 19.91
CA ASN A 330 26.53 -26.20 19.92
C ASN A 330 27.88 -26.20 19.20
N CYS A 331 27.91 -25.73 17.96
CA CYS A 331 29.14 -25.38 17.27
C CYS A 331 29.47 -23.92 17.59
N SER A 332 30.33 -23.68 18.59
CA SER A 332 30.86 -22.36 18.91
C SER A 332 32.07 -22.05 18.03
N TRP A 333 31.94 -21.09 17.11
CA TRP A 333 33.08 -20.51 16.41
C TRP A 333 33.08 -18.99 16.64
N ILE A 334 34.23 -18.46 17.04
CA ILE A 334 34.50 -17.03 17.16
C ILE A 334 35.01 -16.58 15.77
N LEU A 335 34.43 -15.53 15.19
CA LEU A 335 34.89 -14.98 13.90
C LEU A 335 35.88 -13.82 14.08
N ASP A 336 36.86 -13.77 13.17
CA ASP A 336 37.97 -12.81 13.03
C ASP A 336 37.50 -11.43 12.49
N PRO A 337 38.08 -10.27 12.90
CA PRO A 337 37.50 -8.93 12.67
C PRO A 337 37.61 -8.31 11.27
N THR A 338 38.12 -9.00 10.24
CA THR A 338 38.52 -8.36 8.97
C THR A 338 37.50 -8.41 7.83
N ILE A 339 36.28 -8.92 8.04
CA ILE A 339 35.26 -8.97 6.98
C ILE A 339 34.36 -7.73 7.02
N HIS A 340 34.61 -6.79 6.10
CA HIS A 340 33.70 -5.68 5.83
C HIS A 340 32.31 -6.20 5.46
N THR A 341 31.40 -6.15 6.44
CA THR A 341 30.01 -6.61 6.31
C THR A 341 29.20 -5.55 5.57
N ARG A 342 28.71 -5.86 4.36
CA ARG A 342 27.70 -5.04 3.68
C ARG A 342 26.30 -5.59 4.00
N VAL A 343 25.47 -4.76 4.62
CA VAL A 343 24.02 -5.00 4.69
C VAL A 343 23.50 -4.95 3.26
N ILE A 344 23.11 -6.10 2.69
CA ILE A 344 22.50 -6.12 1.35
C ILE A 344 21.06 -5.62 1.49
N VAL A 345 20.88 -4.31 1.32
CA VAL A 345 19.60 -3.77 0.83
C VAL A 345 19.64 -3.96 -0.69
N ALA A 346 18.97 -5.00 -1.19
CA ALA A 346 18.87 -5.21 -2.63
C ALA A 346 18.19 -3.99 -3.28
N PRO A 347 18.84 -3.27 -4.22
CA PRO A 347 18.18 -2.21 -4.97
C PRO A 347 17.21 -2.83 -5.98
N SER A 348 15.98 -2.34 -6.01
CA SER A 348 15.04 -2.59 -7.08
C SER A 348 15.44 -1.78 -8.31
N LYS A 349 16.04 -2.41 -9.33
CA LYS A 349 16.09 -1.83 -10.68
C LYS A 349 14.86 -2.27 -11.47
N LEU A 350 13.98 -1.31 -11.74
CA LEU A 350 13.01 -1.34 -12.83
C LEU A 350 13.71 -0.69 -14.03
N SER A 351 13.85 -1.41 -15.13
CA SER A 351 14.09 -0.82 -16.44
C SER A 351 13.17 -1.50 -17.45
N SER A 352 12.13 -0.76 -17.81
CA SER A 352 11.31 -0.97 -18.99
C SER A 352 12.14 -0.67 -20.23
N GLU A 353 12.34 -1.67 -21.09
CA GLU A 353 12.66 -1.43 -22.49
C GLU A 353 11.68 -2.22 -23.36
N ILE A 354 10.90 -1.48 -24.15
CA ILE A 354 10.08 -1.98 -25.24
C ILE A 354 10.97 -1.91 -26.50
N PRO A 355 11.01 -2.95 -27.35
CA PRO A 355 11.88 -2.93 -28.54
C PRO A 355 11.26 -2.08 -29.66
N ALA A 356 12.04 -1.16 -30.22
CA ALA A 356 11.68 -0.37 -31.39
C ALA A 356 11.95 -1.16 -32.68
N SER A 357 10.89 -1.40 -33.46
CA SER A 357 10.95 -1.92 -34.83
C SER A 357 11.26 -0.83 -35.86
N GLN A 358 12.02 -1.22 -36.87
CA GLN A 358 12.60 -0.43 -37.96
C GLN A 358 11.57 0.28 -38.88
N ALA A 359 11.87 1.52 -39.30
CA ALA A 359 11.53 2.01 -40.65
C ALA A 359 12.30 3.29 -41.07
N ARG A 360 13.30 3.08 -41.94
CA ARG A 360 13.72 3.86 -43.13
C ARG A 360 13.81 5.40 -43.11
N LYS A 361 15.07 5.83 -43.27
CA LYS A 361 15.64 7.11 -43.75
C LYS A 361 14.88 7.78 -44.91
N LYS A 362 14.72 9.11 -44.81
CA LYS A 362 14.90 10.06 -45.94
C LYS A 362 15.63 11.31 -45.44
N LYS A 363 16.54 11.78 -46.29
CA LYS A 363 17.56 12.84 -46.14
C LYS A 363 17.12 14.06 -46.95
N LEU A 364 17.61 15.26 -46.60
CA LEU A 364 17.77 16.52 -47.37
C LEU A 364 17.26 17.71 -46.53
N ASP A 365 17.87 18.88 -46.47
CA ASP A 365 19.25 19.37 -46.66
C ASP A 365 19.23 20.78 -46.03
N VAL A 366 20.30 21.21 -45.37
CA VAL A 366 20.42 22.56 -44.79
C VAL A 366 21.49 23.28 -45.58
N THR A 367 21.11 24.39 -46.23
CA THR A 367 22.03 25.29 -46.93
C THR A 367 22.35 26.48 -46.05
N ASP A 368 23.64 26.80 -45.97
CA ASP A 368 24.24 27.79 -45.09
C ASP A 368 24.76 29.02 -45.89
N LEU A 369 24.66 30.20 -45.25
CA LEU A 369 25.47 31.44 -45.39
C LEU A 369 25.32 32.33 -46.67
N PRO A 370 25.79 33.62 -46.64
CA PRO A 370 25.71 34.64 -45.59
C PRO A 370 25.51 36.12 -46.10
N THR A 371 25.36 37.05 -45.14
CA THR A 371 25.77 38.49 -45.08
C THR A 371 25.53 39.46 -46.25
N GLU A 372 24.96 40.64 -45.95
CA GLU A 372 25.55 41.98 -46.19
C GLU A 372 24.62 43.10 -45.69
N ARG A 373 25.24 44.23 -45.36
CA ARG A 373 24.74 45.41 -44.63
C ARG A 373 23.94 46.37 -45.51
N SER A 374 23.04 47.17 -44.91
CA SER A 374 23.10 48.64 -45.04
C SER A 374 22.18 49.36 -44.04
N SER A 375 22.70 50.51 -43.62
CA SER A 375 22.33 51.48 -42.59
C SER A 375 21.09 52.35 -42.90
N ASP A 376 20.59 53.01 -41.84
CA ASP A 376 20.20 54.44 -41.73
C ASP A 376 18.92 54.61 -40.86
N GLU A 377 19.03 55.15 -39.63
CA GLU A 377 18.83 56.59 -39.25
C GLU A 377 17.35 57.01 -39.45
N GLU A 378 16.56 57.62 -38.56
CA GLU A 378 16.67 58.44 -37.34
C GLU A 378 15.38 58.16 -36.49
N GLY A 379 15.35 58.28 -35.17
CA GLY A 379 15.12 59.56 -34.47
C GLY A 379 13.94 59.44 -33.46
N GLY A 380 14.22 59.50 -32.16
CA GLY A 380 13.23 59.91 -31.13
C GLY A 380 13.40 61.41 -30.80
N PRO A 381 12.90 61.97 -29.67
CA PRO A 381 11.81 61.61 -28.73
C PRO A 381 10.90 62.88 -28.52
N PRO A 382 10.35 63.31 -27.34
CA PRO A 382 10.08 62.69 -26.04
C PRO A 382 8.71 63.03 -25.35
N ALA A 383 8.44 62.26 -24.30
CA ALA A 383 7.88 62.54 -22.96
C ALA A 383 7.00 63.78 -22.59
N LYS A 384 5.92 63.44 -21.85
CA LYS A 384 5.43 63.96 -20.55
C LYS A 384 4.58 65.27 -20.44
N ARG A 385 3.51 65.07 -19.65
CA ARG A 385 2.77 65.97 -18.73
C ARG A 385 1.76 66.97 -19.32
N ARG A 386 0.49 66.70 -19.04
CA ARG A 386 -0.26 67.46 -18.02
C ARG A 386 -1.23 66.57 -17.27
#